data_AF-A0A2W4P2A6-F1
#
_entry.id   AF-A0A2W4P2A6-F1
#
_cell.length_a   1.000
_cell.length_b   1.000
_cell.length_c   1.000
_cell.angle_alpha   90.00
_cell.angle_beta   90.00
_cell.angle_gamma   90.00
#
_symmetry.space_group_name_H-M   'P 1'
#
loop_
_entity.id
_entity.type
_entity.pdbx_description
1 polymer ?
#
loop_
_entity_poly.entity_id
_entity_poly.type
_entity_poly.pdbx_seq_one_letter_code
_entity_poly.pdbx_strand_id
1 'polypeptide(L)'
;MACLGRALACLLFVLLAACAPGIVQSPVPTQTLIPPAPTITSLPPTPDVAGDDSVENVADNPAILIPAGAHALVQQASADLAAHVSVNPSAIRLLELEAVNWTGDDLGCLVEISQTPGDGASVRGYRLVLEVEGARYEYHTDAAQRVVRCDEEGARGTTADSPLSGDDPIAVELTAMARRRLAETLDLPLQRIRVVSVEPMTWSDTSLGCPQPDVEYAPMSIDGYLLVLEAGETQYRFHSDFDRLIPCSTEVLPATEAVRG
;
A
#
# COMPACT_ATOMS: atom_id res chain seq x y z
N MET A 1 39.31 57.10 -22.16
CA MET A 1 39.19 58.35 -21.38
C MET A 1 38.19 58.06 -20.27
N ALA A 2 38.61 57.64 -19.06
CA ALA A 2 39.06 58.47 -17.93
C ALA A 2 37.91 59.40 -17.44
N CYS A 3 37.44 59.46 -16.19
CA CYS A 3 38.01 59.30 -14.84
C CYS A 3 36.89 58.79 -13.89
N LEU A 4 37.07 57.89 -12.91
CA LEU A 4 37.85 57.95 -11.67
C LEU A 4 37.56 59.16 -10.75
N GLY A 5 36.81 58.93 -9.67
CA GLY A 5 36.73 59.80 -8.47
C GLY A 5 36.27 58.96 -7.28
N ARG A 6 37.18 58.32 -6.53
CA ARG A 6 37.76 58.80 -5.24
C ARG A 6 36.68 59.22 -4.24
N ALA A 7 36.33 58.32 -3.32
CA ALA A 7 36.97 58.20 -2.00
C ALA A 7 36.55 59.32 -1.04
N LEU A 8 35.59 59.02 -0.16
CA LEU A 8 35.50 59.68 1.14
C LEU A 8 35.18 58.64 2.20
N ALA A 9 36.16 58.42 3.06
CA ALA A 9 36.06 57.62 4.26
C ALA A 9 35.16 58.32 5.28
N CYS A 10 34.23 57.57 5.87
CA CYS A 10 33.69 57.89 7.19
C CYS A 10 33.66 56.60 8.00
N LEU A 11 34.76 56.42 8.73
CA LEU A 11 34.96 55.40 9.74
C LEU A 11 34.10 55.79 10.95
N LEU A 12 32.91 55.19 11.08
CA LEU A 12 32.11 55.26 12.30
C LEU A 12 32.16 53.91 13.01
N PHE A 13 33.24 53.74 13.78
CA PHE A 13 33.23 52.90 14.97
C PHE A 13 32.25 53.52 15.97
N VAL A 14 31.42 52.72 16.67
CA VAL A 14 31.09 52.87 18.11
C VAL A 14 29.85 52.01 18.49
N LEU A 15 30.10 51.11 19.45
CA LEU A 15 29.22 50.47 20.44
C LEU A 15 28.34 49.27 20.05
N LEU A 16 28.95 48.08 20.21
CA LEU A 16 28.30 46.83 20.59
C LEU A 16 27.57 47.00 21.94
N ALA A 17 26.24 46.86 21.94
CA ALA A 17 25.46 46.60 23.15
C ALA A 17 25.09 45.11 23.17
N ALA A 18 25.90 44.31 23.86
CA ALA A 18 25.62 42.92 24.14
C ALA A 18 24.54 42.85 25.23
N CYS A 19 23.30 42.49 24.87
CA CYS A 19 22.31 42.08 25.86
C CYS A 19 22.61 40.64 26.30
N ALA A 20 23.28 40.50 27.46
CA ALA A 20 23.40 39.24 28.17
C ALA A 20 22.05 38.88 28.82
N PRO A 21 21.52 37.65 28.67
CA PRO A 21 20.38 37.20 29.46
C PRO A 21 20.83 37.02 30.92
N GLY A 22 20.14 37.69 31.84
CA GLY A 22 20.35 37.55 33.27
C GLY A 22 20.09 36.12 33.73
N ILE A 23 21.06 35.52 34.40
CA ILE A 23 20.93 34.21 35.05
C ILE A 23 20.02 34.40 36.26
N VAL A 24 18.77 33.95 36.16
CA VAL A 24 17.86 33.80 37.30
C VAL A 24 18.32 32.55 38.06
N GLN A 25 18.84 32.74 39.27
CA GLN A 25 19.15 31.62 40.17
C GLN A 25 17.83 31.05 40.71
N SER A 26 17.50 29.82 40.33
CA SER A 26 16.44 29.05 40.99
C SER A 26 16.87 28.68 42.42
N PRO A 27 15.99 28.80 43.43
CA PRO A 27 16.30 28.37 44.79
C PRO A 27 16.50 26.84 44.85
N VAL A 28 17.53 26.42 45.59
CA VAL A 28 17.88 25.01 45.81
C VAL A 28 16.75 24.32 46.61
N PRO A 29 16.26 23.14 46.19
CA PRO A 29 15.25 22.41 46.95
C PRO A 29 15.84 21.91 48.28
N THR A 30 15.17 22.26 49.39
CA THR A 30 15.47 21.72 50.72
C THR A 30 15.00 20.25 50.76
N GLN A 31 15.92 19.31 50.96
CA GLN A 31 15.56 17.91 51.17
C GLN A 31 14.98 17.70 52.57
N THR A 32 13.74 17.23 52.64
CA THR A 32 13.07 16.81 53.86
C THR A 32 13.63 15.46 54.32
N LEU A 33 14.31 15.43 55.46
CA LEU A 33 15.08 14.30 56.00
C LEU A 33 14.25 13.31 56.86
N ILE A 34 12.97 13.09 56.57
CA ILE A 34 12.15 12.14 57.35
C ILE A 34 11.30 11.26 56.42
N PRO A 35 11.57 9.94 56.33
CA PRO A 35 10.67 9.02 55.67
C PRO A 35 9.43 8.77 56.55
N PRO A 36 8.19 8.84 56.00
CA PRO A 36 7.02 8.35 56.72
C PRO A 36 7.06 6.82 56.81
N ALA A 37 6.80 6.28 58.01
CA ALA A 37 6.72 4.83 58.23
C ALA A 37 5.52 4.23 57.44
N PRO A 38 5.69 3.05 56.79
CA PRO A 38 4.57 2.40 56.12
C PRO A 38 3.59 1.85 57.17
N THR A 39 2.36 2.36 57.14
CA THR A 39 1.24 1.76 57.86
C THR A 39 0.76 0.57 57.05
N ILE A 40 0.94 -0.65 57.56
CA ILE A 40 0.40 -1.86 56.94
C ILE A 40 -1.11 -1.92 57.26
N THR A 41 -1.92 -1.47 56.30
CA THR A 41 -3.37 -1.68 56.32
C THR A 41 -3.66 -3.06 55.71
N SER A 42 -4.14 -3.99 56.54
CA SER A 42 -4.61 -5.31 56.10
C SER A 42 -5.89 -5.16 55.26
N LEU A 43 -5.90 -5.71 54.05
CA LEU A 43 -7.09 -5.78 53.18
C LEU A 43 -8.07 -6.87 53.66
N PRO A 44 -9.39 -6.64 53.58
CA PRO A 44 -10.42 -7.64 53.90
C PRO A 44 -10.50 -8.75 52.82
N PRO A 45 -11.02 -9.95 53.17
CA PRO A 45 -11.13 -11.06 52.21
C PRO A 45 -12.21 -10.83 51.15
N THR A 46 -11.90 -11.36 49.96
CA THR A 46 -12.64 -11.37 48.69
C THR A 46 -14.10 -11.83 48.80
N PRO A 47 -15.04 -11.20 48.07
CA PRO A 47 -16.29 -11.86 47.72
C PRO A 47 -16.12 -12.72 46.47
N ASP A 48 -16.40 -14.02 46.63
CA ASP A 48 -16.75 -14.98 45.58
C ASP A 48 -17.78 -14.37 44.62
N VAL A 49 -17.46 -14.35 43.32
CA VAL A 49 -18.48 -14.19 42.27
C VAL A 49 -18.51 -15.49 41.49
N ALA A 50 -19.57 -16.24 41.78
CA ALA A 50 -20.00 -17.43 41.09
C ALA A 50 -20.09 -17.17 39.58
N GLY A 51 -19.57 -18.14 38.81
CA GLY A 51 -19.66 -18.17 37.37
C GLY A 51 -21.10 -18.03 36.88
N ASP A 52 -21.29 -17.04 36.02
CA ASP A 52 -22.32 -17.09 35.00
C ASP A 52 -21.72 -17.84 33.80
N ASP A 53 -22.32 -18.98 33.49
CA ASP A 53 -21.99 -19.88 32.41
C ASP A 53 -22.50 -19.26 31.10
N SER A 54 -21.81 -18.20 30.67
CA SER A 54 -21.92 -17.66 29.32
C SER A 54 -20.70 -18.14 28.55
N VAL A 55 -20.80 -19.36 28.01
CA VAL A 55 -19.90 -19.87 26.97
C VAL A 55 -20.06 -19.04 25.70
N GLU A 56 -19.50 -17.83 25.72
CA GLU A 56 -19.13 -17.14 24.50
C GLU A 56 -17.97 -17.95 23.92
N ASN A 57 -18.22 -18.52 22.75
CA ASN A 57 -17.29 -19.32 21.99
C ASN A 57 -16.03 -18.47 21.70
N VAL A 58 -15.04 -18.54 22.58
CA VAL A 58 -13.75 -17.87 22.41
C VAL A 58 -13.09 -18.53 21.21
N ALA A 59 -13.19 -17.79 20.11
CA ALA A 59 -12.66 -18.09 18.79
C ALA A 59 -11.41 -18.97 18.82
N ASP A 60 -11.47 -20.04 18.03
CA ASP A 60 -10.32 -20.65 17.38
C ASP A 60 -9.46 -19.55 16.72
N ASN A 61 -8.47 -19.04 17.46
CA ASN A 61 -7.39 -18.25 16.91
C ASN A 61 -6.10 -18.75 17.55
N PRO A 62 -5.25 -19.52 16.85
CA PRO A 62 -3.92 -19.81 17.36
C PRO A 62 -3.16 -18.49 17.45
N ALA A 63 -2.93 -17.99 18.66
CA ALA A 63 -2.04 -16.86 18.86
C ALA A 63 -0.66 -17.25 18.33
N ILE A 64 -0.23 -16.59 17.25
CA ILE A 64 1.10 -16.81 16.67
C ILE A 64 2.14 -16.44 17.71
N LEU A 65 3.01 -17.38 18.06
CA LEU A 65 4.12 -17.14 18.97
C LEU A 65 5.18 -16.30 18.24
N ILE A 66 5.34 -15.06 18.65
CA ILE A 66 6.32 -14.14 18.07
C ILE A 66 7.70 -14.40 18.72
N PRO A 67 8.78 -14.66 17.95
CA PRO A 67 10.13 -14.76 18.50
C PRO A 67 10.58 -13.43 19.13
N ALA A 68 11.37 -13.47 20.21
CA ALA A 68 11.87 -12.27 20.89
C ALA A 68 12.50 -11.23 19.93
N GLY A 69 13.28 -11.70 18.96
CA GLY A 69 13.91 -10.84 17.94
C GLY A 69 12.96 -10.26 16.89
N ALA A 70 11.74 -10.79 16.76
CA ALA A 70 10.75 -10.32 15.79
C ALA A 70 9.74 -9.32 16.38
N HIS A 71 9.63 -9.19 17.72
CA HIS A 71 8.60 -8.36 18.34
C HIS A 71 8.67 -6.90 17.91
N ALA A 72 9.88 -6.31 17.87
CA ALA A 72 10.06 -4.94 17.45
C ALA A 72 9.71 -4.75 15.96
N LEU A 73 10.04 -5.73 15.13
CA LEU A 73 9.75 -5.73 13.70
C LEU A 73 8.25 -5.83 13.41
N VAL A 74 7.53 -6.69 14.15
CA VAL A 74 6.07 -6.80 14.09
C VAL A 74 5.40 -5.48 14.51
N GLN A 75 5.86 -4.87 15.60
CA GLN A 75 5.33 -3.57 16.04
C GLN A 75 5.59 -2.46 15.03
N GLN A 76 6.78 -2.45 14.42
CA GLN A 76 7.13 -1.48 13.39
C GLN A 76 6.28 -1.67 12.11
N ALA A 77 6.09 -2.91 11.65
CA ALA A 77 5.22 -3.22 10.52
C ALA A 77 3.76 -2.82 10.79
N SER A 78 3.24 -3.11 11.99
CA SER A 78 1.89 -2.70 12.39
C SER A 78 1.73 -1.18 12.45
N ALA A 79 2.72 -0.46 13.00
CA ALA A 79 2.69 1.01 13.07
C ALA A 79 2.75 1.66 11.68
N ASP A 80 3.58 1.11 10.79
CA ASP A 80 3.66 1.51 9.39
C ASP A 80 2.30 1.34 8.69
N LEU A 81 1.71 0.15 8.78
CA LEU A 81 0.41 -0.15 8.17
C LEU A 81 -0.71 0.74 8.72
N ALA A 82 -0.72 0.97 10.05
CA ALA A 82 -1.69 1.85 10.69
C ALA A 82 -1.61 3.29 10.16
N ALA A 83 -0.39 3.81 9.98
CA ALA A 83 -0.16 5.15 9.45
C ALA A 83 -0.58 5.25 7.97
N HIS A 84 -0.34 4.20 7.19
CA HIS A 84 -0.68 4.18 5.76
C HIS A 84 -2.17 4.04 5.48
N VAL A 85 -2.86 3.15 6.20
CA VAL A 85 -4.29 2.86 5.98
C VAL A 85 -5.19 3.71 6.89
N SER A 86 -4.61 4.54 7.76
CA SER A 86 -5.33 5.39 8.73
C SER A 86 -6.26 4.62 9.66
N VAL A 87 -5.79 3.47 10.13
CA VAL A 87 -6.53 2.60 11.07
C VAL A 87 -5.88 2.58 12.44
N ASN A 88 -6.63 2.11 13.45
CA ASN A 88 -6.07 1.89 14.77
C ASN A 88 -5.12 0.66 14.75
N PRO A 89 -3.92 0.71 15.35
CA PRO A 89 -3.02 -0.43 15.41
C PRO A 89 -3.64 -1.70 15.99
N SER A 90 -4.60 -1.56 16.92
CA SER A 90 -5.33 -2.69 17.51
C SER A 90 -6.30 -3.39 16.54
N ALA A 91 -6.64 -2.76 15.41
CA ALA A 91 -7.43 -3.37 14.34
C ALA A 91 -6.58 -4.27 13.42
N ILE A 92 -5.25 -4.22 13.55
CA ILE A 92 -4.32 -4.96 12.71
C ILE A 92 -4.06 -6.33 13.34
N ARG A 93 -4.29 -7.40 12.57
CA ARG A 93 -4.02 -8.78 12.99
C ARG A 93 -2.79 -9.33 12.29
N LEU A 94 -1.92 -10.01 13.03
CA LEU A 94 -0.85 -10.81 12.43
C LEU A 94 -1.42 -12.17 12.03
N LEU A 95 -1.40 -12.49 10.73
CA LEU A 95 -1.85 -13.76 10.18
C LEU A 95 -0.72 -14.76 9.98
N GLU A 96 0.48 -14.28 9.65
CA GLU A 96 1.63 -15.14 9.35
C GLU A 96 2.92 -14.49 9.82
N LEU A 97 3.84 -15.30 10.35
CA LEU A 97 5.19 -14.91 10.70
C LEU A 97 6.14 -16.09 10.42
N GLU A 98 6.95 -15.97 9.38
CA GLU A 98 7.87 -17.01 8.94
C GLU A 98 9.32 -16.50 8.96
N ALA A 99 10.26 -17.32 9.40
CA ALA A 99 11.69 -17.00 9.28
C ALA A 99 12.19 -17.40 7.89
N VAL A 100 12.66 -16.43 7.12
CA VAL A 100 13.06 -16.60 5.72
C VAL A 100 14.51 -16.15 5.51
N ASN A 101 15.19 -16.80 4.56
CA ASN A 101 16.50 -16.40 4.08
C ASN A 101 16.33 -15.77 2.70
N TRP A 102 16.38 -14.44 2.66
CA TRP A 102 16.24 -13.67 1.44
C TRP A 102 17.49 -13.75 0.58
N THR A 103 17.29 -13.62 -0.72
CA THR A 103 18.35 -13.43 -1.71
C THR A 103 18.34 -11.98 -2.18
N GLY A 104 19.51 -11.34 -2.21
CA GLY A 104 19.62 -9.94 -2.64
C GLY A 104 19.33 -8.94 -1.53
N ASP A 105 19.68 -7.68 -1.79
CA ASP A 105 19.58 -6.58 -0.82
C ASP A 105 18.15 -6.01 -0.69
N ASP A 106 17.24 -6.43 -1.57
CA ASP A 106 15.85 -6.00 -1.62
C ASP A 106 14.93 -6.85 -0.70
N LEU A 107 15.50 -7.77 0.08
CA LEU A 107 14.76 -8.72 0.94
C LEU A 107 13.71 -9.52 0.14
N GLY A 108 13.96 -9.74 -1.16
CA GLY A 108 13.06 -10.47 -2.04
C GLY A 108 11.75 -9.75 -2.38
N CYS A 109 11.65 -8.43 -2.23
CA CYS A 109 10.47 -7.70 -2.73
C CYS A 109 10.45 -7.60 -4.26
N LEU A 110 11.61 -7.60 -4.95
CA LEU A 110 11.70 -7.45 -6.40
C LEU A 110 11.78 -8.84 -7.05
N VAL A 111 10.63 -9.42 -7.38
CA VAL A 111 10.52 -10.77 -7.96
C VAL A 111 11.11 -10.85 -9.39
N GLU A 112 11.19 -9.73 -10.10
CA GLU A 112 11.43 -9.71 -11.57
C GLU A 112 12.90 -9.61 -12.01
N ILE A 113 13.84 -9.14 -11.19
CA ILE A 113 15.21 -8.82 -11.67
C ILE A 113 16.33 -9.71 -11.12
N SER A 114 16.00 -10.65 -10.23
CA SER A 114 17.02 -11.31 -9.39
C SER A 114 17.01 -12.83 -9.46
N GLN A 115 16.62 -13.42 -10.59
CA GLN A 115 16.77 -14.86 -10.84
C GLN A 115 18.13 -15.23 -11.46
N THR A 116 19.21 -14.50 -11.16
CA THR A 116 20.56 -15.06 -11.33
C THR A 116 20.91 -15.86 -10.08
N PRO A 117 20.99 -17.21 -10.17
CA PRO A 117 21.37 -18.01 -9.02
C PRO A 117 22.84 -17.73 -8.69
N GLY A 118 23.11 -17.15 -7.52
CA GLY A 118 24.35 -17.46 -6.79
C GLY A 118 25.43 -16.38 -6.66
N ASP A 119 25.10 -15.09 -6.52
CA ASP A 119 26.13 -14.11 -6.09
C ASP A 119 25.67 -13.09 -5.02
N GLY A 120 24.43 -13.22 -4.52
CA GLY A 120 23.88 -12.39 -3.45
C GLY A 120 24.14 -12.97 -2.06
N ALA A 121 24.53 -12.13 -1.10
CA ALA A 121 24.58 -12.53 0.30
C ALA A 121 23.17 -12.94 0.77
N SER A 122 23.06 -14.08 1.46
CA SER A 122 21.79 -14.50 2.04
C SER A 122 21.49 -13.67 3.29
N VAL A 123 20.35 -13.00 3.30
CA VAL A 123 19.92 -12.15 4.43
C VAL A 123 18.84 -12.89 5.22
N ARG A 124 19.14 -13.22 6.48
CA ARG A 124 18.13 -13.75 7.40
C ARG A 124 17.14 -12.68 7.79
N GLY A 125 15.88 -13.06 7.91
CA GLY A 125 14.85 -12.21 8.48
C GLY A 125 13.49 -12.89 8.55
N TYR A 126 12.43 -12.10 8.51
CA TYR A 126 11.06 -12.60 8.65
C TYR A 126 10.13 -12.10 7.55
N ARG A 127 9.23 -12.97 7.10
CA ARG A 127 8.06 -12.67 6.29
C ARG A 127 6.85 -12.54 7.20
N LEU A 128 6.16 -11.40 7.12
CA LEU A 128 4.98 -11.12 7.92
C LEU A 128 3.79 -10.90 6.99
N VAL A 129 2.64 -11.45 7.38
CA VAL A 129 1.36 -11.12 6.74
C VAL A 129 0.46 -10.48 7.79
N LEU A 130 0.10 -9.22 7.57
CA LEU A 130 -0.82 -8.45 8.40
C LEU A 130 -2.19 -8.35 7.74
N GLU A 131 -3.26 -8.32 8.51
CA GLU A 131 -4.64 -8.18 8.02
C GLU A 131 -5.34 -7.00 8.69
N VAL A 132 -6.06 -6.22 7.87
CA VAL A 132 -6.92 -5.11 8.27
C VAL A 132 -8.19 -5.18 7.43
N GLU A 133 -9.35 -5.26 8.08
CA GLU A 133 -10.66 -5.25 7.40
C GLU A 133 -10.79 -6.30 6.26
N GLY A 134 -10.09 -7.44 6.37
CA GLY A 134 -10.05 -8.51 5.36
C GLY A 134 -9.05 -8.30 4.22
N ALA A 135 -8.36 -7.17 4.16
CA ALA A 135 -7.22 -6.94 3.29
C ALA A 135 -5.92 -7.44 3.96
N ARG A 136 -5.06 -8.11 3.18
CA ARG A 136 -3.78 -8.64 3.66
C ARG A 136 -2.61 -7.88 3.06
N TYR A 137 -1.61 -7.61 3.90
CA TYR A 137 -0.42 -6.84 3.60
C TYR A 137 0.82 -7.67 3.93
N GLU A 138 1.81 -7.64 3.05
CA GLU A 138 2.98 -8.51 3.13
C GLU A 138 4.22 -7.67 3.40
N TYR A 139 4.94 -8.00 4.47
CA TYR A 139 6.13 -7.29 4.92
C TYR A 139 7.31 -8.25 5.01
N HIS A 140 8.43 -7.87 4.44
CA HIS A 140 9.71 -8.57 4.59
C HIS A 140 10.64 -7.77 5.48
N THR A 141 11.38 -8.48 6.32
CA THR A 141 12.28 -7.88 7.29
C THR A 141 13.63 -8.53 7.21
N ASP A 142 14.66 -7.81 7.64
CA ASP A 142 15.93 -8.43 8.02
C ASP A 142 15.92 -8.82 9.51
N ALA A 143 16.98 -9.49 9.97
CA ALA A 143 17.12 -9.89 11.37
C ALA A 143 17.46 -8.72 12.32
N ALA A 144 17.67 -7.51 11.80
CA ALA A 144 18.13 -6.37 12.57
C ALA A 144 16.98 -5.42 12.88
N GLN A 145 16.57 -4.60 11.91
CA GLN A 145 15.61 -3.49 12.10
C GLN A 145 14.88 -3.08 10.82
N ARG A 146 15.27 -3.61 9.66
CA ARG A 146 14.69 -3.18 8.40
C ARG A 146 13.36 -3.90 8.20
N VAL A 147 12.32 -3.12 7.91
CA VAL A 147 10.98 -3.59 7.56
C VAL A 147 10.62 -2.95 6.23
N VAL A 148 10.30 -3.78 5.25
CA VAL A 148 9.93 -3.36 3.90
C VAL A 148 8.57 -3.96 3.59
N ARG A 149 7.64 -3.13 3.12
CA ARG A 149 6.37 -3.58 2.61
C ARG A 149 6.58 -4.10 1.18
N CYS A 150 6.30 -5.37 0.93
CA CYS A 150 6.42 -6.01 -0.39
C CYS A 150 5.06 -6.38 -1.00
N ASP A 151 3.93 -5.99 -0.42
CA ASP A 151 2.67 -6.00 -1.17
C ASP A 151 2.73 -4.93 -2.27
N GLU A 152 2.70 -5.39 -3.52
CA GLU A 152 2.76 -4.49 -4.67
C GLU A 152 1.49 -3.61 -4.80
N GLU A 153 0.34 -4.02 -4.22
CA GLU A 153 -0.84 -3.19 -3.88
C GLU A 153 -1.96 -4.12 -3.31
N GLY A 154 -2.29 -4.05 -2.01
CA GLY A 154 -3.62 -4.34 -1.44
C GLY A 154 -4.56 -5.44 -2.03
N ALA A 155 -4.06 -6.61 -2.45
CA ALA A 155 -4.90 -7.65 -3.07
C ALA A 155 -4.61 -9.07 -2.54
N ARG A 156 -5.02 -9.36 -1.30
CA ARG A 156 -5.54 -10.70 -0.95
C ARG A 156 -6.78 -10.57 -0.05
N GLY A 157 -7.81 -9.93 -0.58
CA GLY A 157 -9.16 -10.47 -0.43
C GLY A 157 -9.23 -11.74 -1.26
N THR A 158 -8.81 -12.86 -0.69
CA THR A 158 -8.89 -14.17 -1.34
C THR A 158 -10.33 -14.66 -1.26
N THR A 159 -11.17 -14.22 -2.20
CA THR A 159 -12.11 -15.17 -2.80
C THR A 159 -11.39 -15.79 -3.97
N ALA A 160 -10.93 -17.03 -3.77
CA ALA A 160 -10.49 -17.92 -4.82
C ALA A 160 -11.68 -18.20 -5.75
N ASP A 161 -11.95 -17.27 -6.66
CA ASP A 161 -12.74 -17.46 -7.90
C ASP A 161 -12.84 -16.17 -8.76
N SER A 162 -11.89 -15.24 -8.67
CA SER A 162 -11.79 -14.14 -9.64
C SER A 162 -10.49 -14.24 -10.44
N PRO A 163 -10.56 -14.46 -11.76
CA PRO A 163 -9.40 -14.51 -12.66
C PRO A 163 -8.93 -13.08 -12.91
N LEU A 164 -8.30 -12.45 -11.90
CA LEU A 164 -7.45 -11.31 -12.17
C LEU A 164 -6.11 -11.88 -12.62
N SER A 165 -6.02 -12.17 -13.92
CA SER A 165 -4.81 -12.60 -14.61
C SER A 165 -3.71 -11.54 -14.47
N GLY A 166 -2.98 -11.62 -13.35
CA GLY A 166 -1.72 -10.91 -13.11
C GLY A 166 -0.49 -11.72 -13.52
N ASP A 167 -0.65 -12.97 -13.93
CA ASP A 167 0.47 -13.90 -14.18
C ASP A 167 0.84 -14.04 -15.67
N ASP A 168 0.00 -13.59 -16.62
CA ASP A 168 0.31 -13.63 -18.06
C ASP A 168 0.95 -12.30 -18.51
N PRO A 169 2.22 -12.30 -18.98
CA PRO A 169 2.90 -11.08 -19.44
C PRO A 169 2.18 -10.38 -20.60
N ILE A 170 1.46 -11.11 -21.45
CA ILE A 170 0.68 -10.54 -22.54
C ILE A 170 -0.55 -9.81 -21.99
N ALA A 171 -1.24 -10.41 -21.01
CA ALA A 171 -2.38 -9.78 -20.35
C ALA A 171 -1.97 -8.50 -19.61
N VAL A 172 -0.78 -8.49 -18.98
CA VAL A 172 -0.22 -7.31 -18.32
C VAL A 172 0.00 -6.16 -19.31
N GLU A 173 0.64 -6.43 -20.46
CA GLU A 173 0.88 -5.37 -21.45
C GLU A 173 -0.43 -4.86 -22.07
N LEU A 174 -1.35 -5.76 -22.43
CA LEU A 174 -2.66 -5.38 -22.96
C LEU A 174 -3.46 -4.53 -21.96
N THR A 175 -3.36 -4.85 -20.67
CA THR A 175 -3.97 -4.06 -19.60
C THR A 175 -3.35 -2.68 -19.50
N ALA A 176 -2.02 -2.58 -19.54
CA ALA A 176 -1.32 -1.30 -19.54
C ALA A 176 -1.69 -0.45 -20.76
N MET A 177 -1.78 -1.05 -21.95
CA MET A 177 -2.24 -0.40 -23.17
C MET A 177 -3.70 0.09 -23.05
N ALA A 178 -4.60 -0.74 -22.53
CA ALA A 178 -6.01 -0.38 -22.34
C ALA A 178 -6.16 0.81 -21.40
N ARG A 179 -5.44 0.81 -20.27
CA ARG A 179 -5.45 1.91 -19.31
C ARG A 179 -4.93 3.21 -19.90
N ARG A 180 -3.81 3.18 -20.63
CA ARG A 180 -3.25 4.37 -21.32
C ARG A 180 -4.26 4.92 -22.32
N ARG A 181 -4.82 4.06 -23.16
CA ARG A 181 -5.81 4.46 -24.17
C ARG A 181 -7.06 5.06 -23.54
N LEU A 182 -7.57 4.48 -22.45
CA LEU A 182 -8.76 5.00 -21.77
C LEU A 182 -8.48 6.33 -21.07
N ALA A 183 -7.33 6.45 -20.40
CA ALA A 183 -6.87 7.69 -19.79
C ALA A 183 -6.76 8.83 -20.80
N GLU A 184 -6.16 8.57 -21.97
CA GLU A 184 -6.07 9.52 -23.08
C GLU A 184 -7.45 9.90 -23.63
N THR A 185 -8.35 8.91 -23.79
CA THR A 185 -9.70 9.14 -24.32
C THR A 185 -10.55 10.02 -23.40
N LEU A 186 -10.39 9.85 -22.09
CA LEU A 186 -11.18 10.57 -21.08
C LEU A 186 -10.50 11.84 -20.53
N ASP A 187 -9.26 12.12 -20.96
CA ASP A 187 -8.39 13.16 -20.39
C ASP A 187 -8.27 13.04 -18.86
N LEU A 188 -8.06 11.80 -18.38
CA LEU A 188 -7.92 11.47 -16.96
C LEU A 188 -6.52 10.95 -16.65
N PRO A 189 -5.98 11.22 -15.45
CA PRO A 189 -4.74 10.60 -15.01
C PRO A 189 -4.93 9.08 -14.82
N LEU A 190 -3.89 8.29 -15.13
CA LEU A 190 -3.92 6.81 -15.04
C LEU A 190 -4.38 6.29 -13.67
N GLN A 191 -4.13 7.02 -12.59
CA GLN A 191 -4.55 6.66 -11.23
C GLN A 191 -6.08 6.63 -11.06
N ARG A 192 -6.83 7.28 -11.96
CA ARG A 192 -8.30 7.24 -11.97
C ARG A 192 -8.88 6.10 -12.80
N ILE A 193 -8.04 5.31 -13.46
CA ILE A 193 -8.46 4.14 -14.25
C ILE A 193 -8.15 2.87 -13.47
N ARG A 194 -9.20 2.23 -12.97
CA ARG A 194 -9.14 0.94 -12.26
C ARG A 194 -9.33 -0.20 -13.24
N VAL A 195 -8.66 -1.32 -12.98
CA VAL A 195 -8.91 -2.59 -13.69
C VAL A 195 -9.96 -3.35 -12.90
N VAL A 196 -11.04 -3.74 -13.55
CA VAL A 196 -12.14 -4.52 -12.95
C VAL A 196 -11.92 -6.01 -13.21
N SER A 197 -11.61 -6.39 -14.45
CA SER A 197 -11.30 -7.78 -14.82
C SER A 197 -10.44 -7.87 -16.08
N VAL A 198 -9.71 -8.99 -16.21
CA VAL A 198 -8.92 -9.35 -17.38
C VAL A 198 -9.07 -10.85 -17.58
N GLU A 199 -9.85 -11.25 -18.59
CA GLU A 199 -10.25 -12.65 -18.76
C GLU A 199 -9.83 -13.15 -20.15
N PRO A 200 -9.25 -14.36 -20.24
CA PRO A 200 -9.04 -14.99 -21.55
C PRO A 200 -10.38 -15.28 -22.20
N MET A 201 -10.50 -14.98 -23.49
CA MET A 201 -11.75 -15.11 -24.25
C MET A 201 -11.47 -15.64 -25.65
N THR A 202 -12.33 -16.53 -26.15
CA THR A 202 -12.31 -16.99 -27.54
C THR A 202 -13.49 -16.36 -28.30
N TRP A 203 -13.18 -15.58 -29.34
CA TRP A 203 -14.13 -14.90 -30.20
C TRP A 203 -14.56 -15.80 -31.36
N SER A 204 -15.79 -15.63 -31.84
CA SER A 204 -16.37 -16.45 -32.93
C SER A 204 -16.11 -15.94 -34.34
N ASP A 205 -15.62 -14.71 -34.48
CA ASP A 205 -15.36 -14.07 -35.75
C ASP A 205 -14.32 -12.92 -35.62
N THR A 206 -13.93 -12.35 -36.77
CA THR A 206 -12.93 -11.28 -36.84
C THR A 206 -13.37 -9.93 -36.26
N SER A 207 -14.62 -9.78 -35.81
CA SER A 207 -15.09 -8.58 -35.09
C SER A 207 -14.62 -8.55 -33.65
N LEU A 208 -14.13 -9.68 -33.13
CA LEU A 208 -13.79 -9.87 -31.72
C LEU A 208 -14.96 -9.52 -30.79
N GLY A 209 -16.21 -9.75 -31.23
CA GLY A 209 -17.41 -9.41 -30.46
C GLY A 209 -17.80 -7.92 -30.48
N CYS A 210 -17.16 -7.10 -31.32
CA CYS A 210 -17.47 -5.67 -31.47
C CYS A 210 -17.76 -5.32 -32.95
N PRO A 211 -18.88 -5.80 -33.53
CA PRO A 211 -19.19 -5.56 -34.92
C PRO A 211 -19.53 -4.09 -35.19
N GLN A 212 -18.99 -3.54 -36.27
CA GLN A 212 -19.36 -2.24 -36.79
C GLN A 212 -20.50 -2.37 -37.80
N PRO A 213 -21.37 -1.36 -37.93
CA PRO A 213 -22.40 -1.32 -38.96
C PRO A 213 -21.78 -1.46 -40.36
N ASP A 214 -22.49 -2.17 -41.25
CA ASP A 214 -22.13 -2.32 -42.67
C ASP A 214 -20.78 -3.01 -42.95
N VAL A 215 -20.22 -3.75 -41.98
CA VAL A 215 -19.00 -4.56 -42.14
C VAL A 215 -19.35 -6.04 -42.03
N GLU A 216 -18.91 -6.84 -43.01
CA GLU A 216 -18.97 -8.30 -42.95
C GLU A 216 -17.73 -8.87 -42.27
N TYR A 217 -17.92 -9.77 -41.31
CA TYR A 217 -16.84 -10.40 -40.54
C TYR A 217 -16.69 -11.88 -40.88
N ALA A 218 -15.45 -12.36 -40.93
CA ALA A 218 -15.17 -13.74 -41.25
C ALA A 218 -15.34 -14.63 -40.00
N PRO A 219 -16.10 -15.74 -40.07
CA PRO A 219 -16.29 -16.64 -38.95
C PRO A 219 -15.00 -17.43 -38.70
N MET A 220 -14.45 -17.32 -37.49
CA MET A 220 -13.27 -18.06 -37.05
C MET A 220 -13.11 -17.96 -35.54
N SER A 221 -12.62 -19.02 -34.91
CA SER A 221 -12.26 -19.00 -33.48
C SER A 221 -10.95 -18.23 -33.29
N ILE A 222 -10.97 -17.15 -32.51
CA ILE A 222 -9.81 -16.31 -32.23
C ILE A 222 -9.63 -16.20 -30.73
N ASP A 223 -8.50 -16.65 -30.20
CA ASP A 223 -8.18 -16.47 -28.78
C ASP A 223 -7.70 -15.05 -28.50
N GLY A 224 -7.93 -14.59 -27.28
CA GLY A 224 -7.40 -13.33 -26.78
C GLY A 224 -8.00 -12.97 -25.44
N TYR A 225 -8.32 -11.68 -25.23
CA TYR A 225 -8.67 -11.16 -23.90
C TYR A 225 -9.89 -10.23 -23.92
N LEU A 226 -10.73 -10.35 -22.89
CA LEU A 226 -11.75 -9.37 -22.50
C LEU A 226 -11.25 -8.62 -21.25
N LEU A 227 -11.03 -7.32 -21.40
CA LEU A 227 -10.61 -6.43 -20.31
C LEU A 227 -11.78 -5.52 -19.95
N VAL A 228 -12.06 -5.39 -18.66
CA VAL A 228 -13.03 -4.43 -18.12
C VAL A 228 -12.27 -3.45 -17.25
N LEU A 229 -12.34 -2.17 -17.62
CA LEU A 229 -11.76 -1.05 -16.88
C LEU A 229 -12.87 -0.19 -16.30
N GLU A 230 -12.57 0.59 -15.28
CA GLU A 230 -13.52 1.51 -14.65
C GLU A 230 -12.89 2.89 -14.46
N ALA A 231 -13.65 3.92 -14.81
CA ALA A 231 -13.34 5.31 -14.51
C ALA A 231 -14.56 5.95 -13.85
N GLY A 232 -14.44 6.32 -12.57
CA GLY A 232 -15.58 6.77 -11.77
C GLY A 232 -16.58 5.63 -11.56
N GLU A 233 -17.80 5.79 -12.06
CA GLU A 233 -18.90 4.80 -11.99
C GLU A 233 -19.14 4.10 -13.33
N THR A 234 -18.33 4.39 -14.35
CA THR A 234 -18.51 3.86 -15.70
C THR A 234 -17.49 2.78 -16.00
N GLN A 235 -17.97 1.64 -16.50
CA GLN A 235 -17.13 0.55 -16.96
C GLN A 235 -16.95 0.59 -18.48
N TYR A 236 -15.73 0.28 -18.92
CA TYR A 236 -15.28 0.30 -20.30
C TYR A 236 -14.71 -1.07 -20.65
N ARG A 237 -15.16 -1.64 -21.76
CA ARG A 237 -14.70 -2.96 -22.23
C ARG A 237 -13.67 -2.80 -23.34
N PHE A 238 -12.64 -3.61 -23.31
CA PHE A 238 -11.66 -3.75 -24.37
C PHE A 238 -11.51 -5.22 -24.76
N HIS A 239 -11.55 -5.50 -26.04
CA HIS A 239 -11.43 -6.85 -26.59
C HIS A 239 -10.11 -6.96 -27.36
N SER A 240 -9.46 -8.11 -27.29
CA SER A 240 -8.16 -8.32 -27.92
C SER A 240 -8.04 -9.70 -28.55
N ASP A 241 -7.22 -9.79 -29.60
CA ASP A 241 -6.71 -11.02 -30.23
C ASP A 241 -5.17 -11.11 -30.12
N PHE A 242 -4.61 -10.62 -29.00
CA PHE A 242 -3.17 -10.43 -28.72
C PHE A 242 -2.50 -9.31 -29.54
N ASP A 243 -2.81 -9.18 -30.82
CA ASP A 243 -2.24 -8.17 -31.71
C ASP A 243 -3.02 -6.84 -31.67
N ARG A 244 -4.35 -6.93 -31.63
CA ARG A 244 -5.25 -5.77 -31.61
C ARG A 244 -5.88 -5.64 -30.24
N LEU A 245 -6.13 -4.39 -29.83
CA LEU A 245 -6.89 -4.04 -28.64
C LEU A 245 -7.95 -3.02 -29.04
N ILE A 246 -9.22 -3.40 -28.99
CA ILE A 246 -10.34 -2.59 -29.45
C ILE A 246 -11.26 -2.21 -28.29
N PRO A 247 -11.61 -0.92 -28.10
CA PRO A 247 -12.66 -0.54 -27.17
C PRO A 247 -14.01 -1.03 -27.72
N CYS A 248 -14.78 -1.71 -26.88
CA CYS A 248 -16.11 -2.20 -27.21
C CYS A 248 -17.16 -1.42 -26.43
N SER A 249 -17.96 -0.63 -27.13
CA SER A 249 -19.19 -0.08 -26.58
C SER A 249 -20.34 -0.82 -27.25
N THR A 250 -20.87 -1.85 -26.58
CA THR A 250 -22.13 -2.46 -27.02
C THR A 250 -23.35 -1.60 -26.72
N GLU A 251 -23.15 -0.42 -26.09
CA GLU A 251 -24.15 0.62 -25.97
C GLU A 251 -23.74 1.83 -26.83
N VAL A 252 -24.34 1.95 -28.01
CA VAL A 252 -24.56 3.26 -28.62
C VAL A 252 -25.48 4.01 -27.65
N LEU A 253 -24.92 4.76 -26.70
CA LEU A 253 -25.70 5.77 -25.99
C LEU A 253 -26.17 6.76 -27.06
N PRO A 254 -27.48 6.98 -27.23
CA PRO A 254 -27.99 7.89 -28.24
C PRO A 254 -27.37 9.26 -28.00
N ALA A 255 -26.92 9.89 -29.09
CA ALA A 255 -26.60 11.30 -29.07
C ALA A 255 -27.76 12.02 -28.39
N THR A 256 -27.50 12.71 -27.27
CA THR A 256 -28.38 13.79 -26.85
C THR A 256 -28.46 14.73 -28.04
N GLU A 257 -29.55 14.62 -28.80
CA GLU A 257 -29.99 15.62 -29.74
C GLU A 257 -30.03 16.94 -28.96
N ALA A 258 -29.01 17.77 -29.17
CA ALA A 258 -29.14 19.19 -28.99
C ALA A 258 -30.16 19.66 -30.03
N VAL A 259 -31.44 19.47 -29.68
CA VAL A 259 -32.59 20.00 -30.40
C VAL A 259 -32.38 21.50 -30.49
N ARG A 260 -32.11 21.94 -31.71
CA ARG A 260 -32.18 23.31 -32.15
C ARG A 260 -33.64 23.74 -32.03
N GLY A 261 -33.95 24.54 -31.02
CA GLY A 261 -35.16 25.34 -30.91
C GLY A 261 -34.80 26.81 -31.02
#